data_AF-A0A257EMA5-F1
#
_entry.id   AF-A0A257EMA5-F1
#
_cell.length_a   1.000
_cell.length_b   1.000
_cell.length_c   1.000
_cell.angle_alpha   90.00
_cell.angle_beta   90.00
_cell.angle_gamma   90.00
#
_symmetry.space_group_name_H-M   'P 1'
#
loop_
_entity.id
_entity.type
_entity.pdbx_description
1 polymer ?
#
loop_
_entity_poly.entity_id
_entity_poly.type
_entity_poly.pdbx_seq_one_letter_code
_entity_poly.pdbx_strand_id
1 'polypeptide(L)'
;MADKPPALSLSALLRRLVDDLLLLFRSELRLASLEVRGNLAAARGSVAAIALGAMLLSVAMLCLLGGTVAFLAQSVGIVAAAFIVGAVATVIAGVLIAYGVSRLGRTELAPTRALAKMQRDLDALTGE
;
A
#
# COMPACT_ATOMS: atom_id res chain seq x y z
N MET A 1 -4.97 -63.54 -28.82
CA MET A 1 -4.20 -62.49 -28.11
C MET A 1 -4.97 -61.19 -28.33
N ALA A 2 -5.93 -60.88 -27.45
CA ALA A 2 -6.91 -59.83 -27.67
C ALA A 2 -6.47 -58.52 -26.99
N ASP A 3 -6.36 -57.48 -27.82
CA ASP A 3 -6.12 -56.09 -27.48
C ASP A 3 -7.28 -55.55 -26.60
N LYS A 4 -6.96 -54.93 -25.45
CA LYS A 4 -7.95 -54.37 -24.53
C LYS A 4 -7.81 -52.84 -24.60
N PRO A 5 -8.84 -52.10 -25.04
CA PRO A 5 -8.77 -50.66 -25.12
C PRO A 5 -8.52 -50.10 -23.71
N PRO A 6 -7.61 -49.12 -23.54
CA PRO A 6 -7.35 -48.53 -22.24
C PRO A 6 -8.65 -47.86 -21.78
N ALA A 7 -9.26 -48.39 -20.74
CA ALA A 7 -10.37 -47.73 -20.06
C ALA A 7 -9.90 -46.31 -19.75
N LEU A 8 -10.61 -45.28 -20.25
CA LEU A 8 -10.42 -43.91 -19.80
C LEU A 8 -10.59 -43.92 -18.28
N SER A 9 -9.48 -43.99 -17.56
CA SER A 9 -9.53 -44.25 -16.13
C SER A 9 -10.02 -42.98 -15.46
N LEU A 10 -10.94 -43.13 -14.51
CA LEU A 10 -11.41 -42.03 -13.65
C LEU A 10 -10.21 -41.29 -13.01
N SER A 11 -9.11 -42.00 -12.77
CA SER A 11 -7.83 -41.45 -12.30
C SER A 11 -7.11 -40.55 -13.31
N ALA A 12 -7.27 -40.79 -14.62
CA ALA A 12 -6.74 -39.92 -15.66
C ALA A 12 -7.54 -38.61 -15.77
N LEU A 13 -8.87 -38.67 -15.63
CA LEU A 13 -9.74 -37.49 -15.61
C LEU A 13 -9.53 -36.63 -14.36
N LEU A 14 -9.40 -37.24 -13.18
CA LEU A 14 -9.09 -36.55 -11.93
C LEU A 14 -7.72 -35.85 -11.97
N ARG A 15 -6.69 -36.50 -12.52
CA ARG A 15 -5.38 -35.89 -12.72
C ARG A 15 -5.46 -34.67 -13.64
N ARG A 16 -6.24 -34.78 -14.73
CA ARG A 16 -6.43 -33.69 -15.69
C ARG A 16 -7.15 -32.49 -15.07
N LEU A 17 -8.18 -32.73 -14.25
CA LEU A 17 -8.91 -31.67 -13.55
C LEU A 17 -8.02 -30.95 -12.51
N VAL A 18 -7.21 -31.70 -11.76
CA VAL A 18 -6.24 -31.12 -10.80
C VAL A 18 -5.18 -30.30 -11.55
N ASP A 19 -4.67 -30.80 -12.67
CA ASP A 19 -3.72 -30.07 -13.50
C ASP A 19 -4.33 -28.78 -14.11
N ASP A 20 -5.59 -28.83 -14.55
CA ASP A 20 -6.31 -27.68 -15.09
C ASP A 20 -6.62 -26.62 -14.01
N LEU A 21 -7.00 -27.03 -12.79
CA LEU A 21 -7.19 -26.13 -11.65
C LEU A 21 -5.88 -25.47 -11.23
N LEU A 22 -4.77 -26.22 -11.18
CA LEU A 22 -3.45 -25.67 -10.88
C LEU A 22 -2.97 -24.70 -11.96
N LEU A 23 -3.32 -24.95 -13.23
CA LEU A 23 -3.10 -24.03 -14.34
C LEU A 23 -3.90 -22.73 -14.20
N LEU A 24 -5.17 -22.82 -13.79
CA LEU A 24 -6.04 -21.67 -13.56
C LEU A 24 -5.56 -20.82 -12.36
N PHE A 25 -5.18 -21.45 -11.26
CA PHE A 25 -4.61 -20.76 -10.10
C PHE A 25 -3.30 -20.03 -10.45
N ARG A 26 -2.42 -20.68 -11.23
CA ARG A 26 -1.17 -20.04 -11.66
C ARG A 26 -1.41 -18.87 -12.60
N SER A 27 -2.44 -18.91 -13.45
CA SER A 27 -2.74 -17.81 -14.38
C SER A 27 -3.36 -16.61 -13.66
N GLU A 28 -4.29 -16.84 -12.72
CA GLU A 28 -4.85 -15.82 -11.82
C GLU A 28 -3.77 -15.18 -10.95
N LEU A 29 -2.89 -15.97 -10.31
CA LEU A 29 -1.77 -15.46 -9.51
C LEU A 29 -0.80 -14.61 -10.34
N ARG A 30 -0.57 -15.00 -11.61
CA ARG A 30 0.26 -14.23 -12.53
C ARG A 30 -0.41 -12.92 -12.92
N LEU A 31 -1.73 -12.91 -13.16
CA LEU A 31 -2.49 -11.69 -13.48
C LEU A 31 -2.53 -10.73 -12.28
N ALA A 32 -2.85 -11.26 -11.08
CA ALA A 32 -2.84 -10.50 -9.83
C ALA A 32 -1.45 -9.93 -9.52
N SER A 33 -0.39 -10.73 -9.72
CA SER A 33 0.99 -10.25 -9.57
C SER A 33 1.35 -9.15 -10.57
N LEU A 34 0.81 -9.20 -11.79
CA LEU A 34 1.01 -8.17 -12.80
C LEU A 34 0.24 -6.89 -12.48
N GLU A 35 -0.98 -6.98 -11.98
CA GLU A 35 -1.79 -5.82 -11.58
C GLU A 35 -1.18 -5.12 -10.35
N VAL A 36 -0.70 -5.89 -9.36
CA VAL A 36 0.07 -5.35 -8.23
C VAL A 36 1.33 -4.63 -8.71
N ARG A 37 2.09 -5.24 -9.63
CA ARG A 37 3.29 -4.62 -10.23
C ARG A 37 2.95 -3.38 -11.07
N GLY A 38 1.83 -3.40 -11.78
CA GLY A 38 1.32 -2.27 -12.57
C GLY A 38 0.93 -1.08 -11.70
N ASN A 39 0.18 -1.32 -10.62
CA ASN A 39 -0.17 -0.30 -9.63
C ASN A 39 1.07 0.26 -8.93
N LEU A 40 2.03 -0.59 -8.57
CA LEU A 40 3.31 -0.14 -8.01
C LEU A 40 4.09 0.70 -9.03
N ALA A 41 4.12 0.31 -10.30
CA ALA A 41 4.81 1.05 -11.35
C ALA A 41 4.17 2.43 -11.58
N ALA A 42 2.84 2.52 -11.57
CA ALA A 42 2.11 3.79 -11.64
C ALA A 42 2.36 4.67 -10.39
N ALA A 43 2.50 4.06 -9.21
CA ALA A 43 2.82 4.78 -7.98
C ALA A 43 4.26 5.31 -7.94
N ARG A 44 5.24 4.65 -8.60
CA ARG A 44 6.66 5.04 -8.56
C ARG A 44 6.94 6.48 -8.97
N GLY A 45 6.32 6.95 -10.06
CA GLY A 45 6.49 8.33 -10.52
C GLY A 45 5.93 9.35 -9.51
N SER A 46 4.77 9.05 -8.94
CA SER A 46 4.12 9.89 -7.94
C SER A 46 4.89 9.92 -6.62
N VAL A 47 5.45 8.79 -6.19
CA VAL A 47 6.28 8.68 -4.98
C VAL A 47 7.55 9.52 -5.11
N ALA A 48 8.21 9.50 -6.28
CA ALA A 48 9.40 10.33 -6.52
C ALA A 48 9.09 11.83 -6.43
N ALA A 49 7.98 12.28 -7.03
CA ALA A 49 7.55 13.67 -6.96
C ALA A 49 7.19 14.10 -5.53
N ILE A 50 6.50 13.24 -4.77
CA ILE A 50 6.19 13.49 -3.35
C ILE A 50 7.46 13.60 -2.52
N ALA A 51 8.44 12.71 -2.73
CA ALA A 51 9.70 12.75 -1.99
C ALA A 51 10.50 14.04 -2.25
N LEU A 52 10.61 14.45 -3.52
CA LEU A 52 11.27 15.71 -3.89
C LEU A 52 10.53 16.92 -3.34
N GLY A 53 9.19 16.92 -3.44
CA GLY A 53 8.35 17.98 -2.87
C GLY A 53 8.48 18.08 -1.36
N ALA A 54 8.49 16.95 -0.64
CA ALA A 54 8.69 16.91 0.80
C ALA A 54 10.08 17.42 1.20
N MET A 55 11.12 17.12 0.42
CA MET A 55 12.48 17.62 0.64
C MET A 55 12.53 19.14 0.50
N LEU A 56 11.96 19.67 -0.58
CA LEU A 56 11.89 21.12 -0.82
C LEU A 56 11.05 21.83 0.25
N LEU A 57 9.89 21.26 0.61
CA LEU A 57 9.03 21.77 1.67
C LEU A 57 9.77 21.82 3.01
N SER A 58 10.58 20.80 3.32
CA SER A 58 11.39 20.75 4.54
C SER A 58 12.38 21.92 4.59
N VAL A 59 13.08 22.20 3.49
CA VAL A 59 14.01 23.35 3.40
C VAL A 59 13.25 24.67 3.55
N ALA A 60 12.14 24.85 2.84
CA ALA A 60 11.33 26.06 2.93
C ALA A 60 10.78 26.28 4.36
N MET A 61 10.39 25.20 5.04
CA MET A 61 9.90 25.27 6.42
C MET A 61 11.00 25.70 7.40
N LEU A 62 12.24 25.24 7.23
CA LEU A 62 13.37 25.70 8.04
C LEU A 62 13.63 27.20 7.85
N CYS A 63 13.56 27.71 6.61
CA CYS A 63 13.66 29.15 6.34
C CYS A 63 12.54 29.94 7.02
N LEU A 64 11.29 29.45 6.96
CA LEU A 64 10.15 30.09 7.63
C LEU A 64 10.29 30.10 9.16
N LEU A 65 10.70 28.99 9.76
CA LEU A 65 10.94 28.91 11.20
C LEU A 65 12.07 29.86 11.62
N GLY A 66 13.17 29.89 10.89
CA GLY A 66 14.27 30.83 11.13
C GLY A 66 13.81 32.29 11.02
N GLY A 67 13.04 32.62 9.99
CA GLY A 67 12.44 33.96 9.83
C GLY A 67 11.49 34.32 10.98
N THR A 68 10.67 33.37 11.43
CA THR A 68 9.75 33.56 12.56
C THR A 68 10.52 33.80 13.87
N VAL A 69 11.60 33.05 14.10
CA VAL A 69 12.49 33.26 15.25
C VAL A 69 13.13 34.65 15.18
N ALA A 70 13.68 35.03 14.02
CA ALA A 70 14.30 36.34 13.83
C ALA A 70 13.31 37.50 14.03
N PHE A 71 12.08 37.35 13.54
CA PHE A 71 11.01 38.31 13.73
C PHE A 71 10.63 38.45 15.21
N LEU A 72 10.37 37.33 15.89
CA LEU A 72 9.97 37.33 17.30
C LEU A 72 11.12 37.78 18.23
N ALA A 73 12.37 37.53 17.84
CA ALA A 73 13.55 37.95 18.58
C ALA A 73 13.64 39.48 18.74
N GLN A 74 13.01 40.26 17.84
CA GLN A 74 12.93 41.72 17.96
C GLN A 74 12.19 42.17 19.23
N SER A 75 11.31 41.34 19.77
CA SER A 75 10.50 41.67 20.96
C SER A 75 10.99 40.99 22.23
N VAL A 76 11.44 39.73 22.15
CA VAL A 76 11.74 38.91 23.34
C VAL A 76 13.20 38.42 23.41
N GLY A 77 14.03 38.76 22.42
CA GLY A 77 15.40 38.27 22.30
C GLY A 77 15.49 36.89 21.66
N ILE A 78 16.66 36.59 21.07
CA ILE A 78 16.85 35.42 20.20
C ILE A 78 16.68 34.08 20.92
N VAL A 79 17.12 33.99 22.17
CA VAL A 79 17.04 32.75 22.97
C VAL A 79 15.58 32.42 23.27
N ALA A 80 14.82 33.37 23.82
CA ALA A 80 13.41 33.17 24.15
C ALA A 80 12.57 32.89 22.89
N ALA A 81 12.81 33.62 21.80
CA ALA A 81 12.12 33.41 20.53
C ALA A 81 12.36 31.99 19.98
N ALA A 82 13.60 31.49 20.01
CA ALA A 82 13.93 30.14 19.55
C ALA A 82 13.19 29.06 20.36
N PHE A 83 13.12 29.19 21.68
CA PHE A 83 12.39 28.25 22.54
C PHE A 83 10.88 28.30 22.30
N ILE A 84 10.29 29.49 22.17
CA ILE A 84 8.85 29.63 21.93
C ILE A 84 8.46 29.02 20.58
N VAL A 85 9.14 29.40 19.50
CA VAL A 85 8.85 28.89 18.16
C VAL A 85 9.11 27.39 18.09
N GLY A 86 10.21 26.92 18.68
CA GLY A 86 10.53 25.49 18.77
C GLY A 86 9.45 24.70 19.48
N ALA A 87 9.00 25.15 20.66
CA ALA A 87 7.95 24.48 21.42
C ALA A 87 6.63 24.39 20.63
N VAL A 88 6.21 25.49 20.00
CA VAL A 88 4.99 25.51 19.16
C VAL A 88 5.12 24.55 17.98
N ALA A 89 6.26 24.57 17.27
CA ALA A 89 6.52 23.68 16.16
C ALA A 89 6.52 22.20 16.57
N THR A 90 7.11 21.87 17.73
CA THR A 90 7.10 20.50 18.28
C THR A 90 5.68 20.02 18.59
N VAL A 91 4.84 20.86 19.18
CA VAL A 91 3.43 20.51 19.44
C VAL A 91 2.69 20.22 18.14
N ILE A 92 2.81 21.10 17.15
CA ILE A 92 2.15 20.92 15.84
C ILE A 92 2.64 19.64 15.17
N ALA A 93 3.95 19.39 15.16
CA ALA A 93 4.53 18.17 14.59
C ALA A 93 4.02 16.91 15.29
N GLY A 94 3.95 16.91 16.62
CA GLY A 94 3.42 15.81 17.41
C GLY A 94 1.97 15.48 17.07
N VAL A 95 1.11 16.50 16.94
CA VAL A 95 -0.30 16.33 16.53
C VAL A 95 -0.41 15.75 15.12
N LEU A 96 0.38 16.26 14.16
CA LEU A 96 0.36 15.76 12.78
C LEU A 96 0.84 14.31 12.68
N ILE A 97 1.90 13.94 13.41
CA ILE A 97 2.39 12.55 13.46
C ILE A 97 1.32 11.64 14.05
N ALA A 98 0.73 12.01 15.19
CA ALA A 98 -0.33 11.23 15.83
C ALA A 98 -1.53 11.05 14.89
N TYR A 99 -1.95 12.11 14.19
CA TYR A 99 -3.00 12.05 13.19
C TYR A 99 -2.65 11.11 12.02
N GLY A 100 -1.44 11.23 11.46
CA GLY A 100 -0.97 10.38 10.38
C GLY A 100 -0.95 8.90 10.76
N VAL A 101 -0.38 8.57 11.92
CA VAL A 101 -0.35 7.20 12.46
C VAL A 101 -1.76 6.66 12.68
N SER A 102 -2.67 7.48 13.22
CA SER A 102 -4.07 7.07 13.43
C SER A 102 -4.82 6.74 12.13
N ARG A 103 -4.46 7.38 11.00
CA ARG A 103 -5.05 7.10 9.68
C ARG A 103 -4.44 5.88 8.99
N LEU A 104 -3.14 5.64 9.17
CA LEU A 104 -2.50 4.45 8.62
C LEU A 104 -3.10 3.17 9.23
N GLY A 105 -3.39 3.17 10.53
CA GLY A 105 -4.06 2.04 11.19
C GLY A 105 -5.50 1.78 10.72
N ARG A 106 -6.13 2.71 9.99
CA ARG A 106 -7.50 2.58 9.46
C ARG A 106 -7.55 2.29 7.96
N THR A 107 -6.42 2.39 7.27
CA THR A 107 -6.39 2.11 5.83
C THR A 107 -6.17 0.62 5.65
N GLU A 108 -7.23 -0.11 5.30
CA GLU A 108 -7.10 -1.51 4.91
C GLU A 108 -6.28 -1.59 3.62
N LEU A 109 -5.00 -1.92 3.77
CA LEU A 109 -4.10 -2.23 2.65
C LEU A 109 -4.42 -3.59 2.01
N ALA A 110 -5.37 -4.34 2.58
CA ALA A 110 -5.84 -5.60 2.04
C ALA A 110 -6.78 -5.37 0.84
N PRO A 111 -6.60 -6.09 -0.28
CA PRO A 111 -7.45 -5.94 -1.46
C PRO A 111 -8.86 -6.49 -1.18
N THR A 112 -9.75 -5.62 -0.71
CA THR A 112 -11.15 -5.93 -0.40
C THR A 112 -11.92 -6.48 -1.59
N ARG A 113 -11.63 -6.02 -2.82
CA ARG A 113 -12.29 -6.52 -4.04
C ARG A 113 -11.85 -7.94 -4.43
N ALA A 114 -10.60 -8.31 -4.13
CA ALA A 114 -10.09 -9.64 -4.40
C ALA A 114 -10.71 -10.66 -3.42
N LEU A 115 -10.79 -10.30 -2.14
CA LEU A 115 -11.45 -11.10 -1.12
C LEU A 115 -12.95 -11.29 -1.41
N ALA A 116 -13.64 -10.22 -1.83
CA ALA A 116 -15.07 -10.28 -2.17
C ALA A 116 -15.39 -11.05 -3.48
N LYS A 117 -14.40 -11.24 -4.36
CA LYS A 117 -14.53 -12.13 -5.54
C LYS A 117 -14.27 -13.58 -5.15
N MET A 118 -13.24 -13.85 -4.36
CA MET A 118 -12.97 -15.20 -3.86
C MET A 118 -14.14 -15.77 -3.05
N GLN A 119 -14.81 -14.96 -2.23
CA GLN A 119 -16.01 -15.40 -1.51
C GLN A 119 -17.15 -15.78 -2.47
N ARG A 120 -17.38 -14.99 -3.52
CA ARG A 120 -18.43 -15.27 -4.51
C ARG A 120 -18.15 -16.53 -5.32
N ASP A 121 -16.89 -16.76 -5.67
CA ASP A 121 -16.50 -17.94 -6.44
C ASP A 121 -16.55 -19.21 -5.58
N LEU A 122 -16.25 -19.11 -4.27
CA LEU A 122 -16.41 -20.23 -3.33
C LEU A 122 -17.89 -20.57 -3.09
N ASP A 123 -18.75 -19.57 -2.90
CA ASP A 123 -20.19 -19.78 -2.70
C ASP A 123 -20.84 -20.43 -3.93
N ALA A 124 -20.39 -20.06 -5.13
CA ALA A 124 -20.86 -20.66 -6.38
C ALA A 124 -20.44 -22.13 -6.53
N LEU A 125 -19.33 -22.55 -5.91
CA LEU A 125 -18.81 -23.93 -5.95
C LEU A 125 -19.36 -24.82 -4.84
N THR A 126 -19.80 -24.23 -3.72
CA THR A 126 -20.44 -24.98 -2.61
C THR A 126 -21.98 -25.01 -2.72
N GLY A 127 -22.54 -24.30 -3.71
CA GLY A 127 -23.98 -24.18 -3.95
C GLY A 127 -24.59 -25.20 -4.92
N GLU A 128 -23.79 -26.08 -5.51
CA GLU A 128 -24.23 -27.32 -6.21
C GLU A 128 -23.73 -28.57 -5.47
#